data_AF-A0A3N0XNQ1-F1
#
_entry.id   AF-A0A3N0XNQ1-F1
#
_cell.length_a   1.000
_cell.length_b   1.000
_cell.length_c   1.000
_cell.angle_alpha   90.00
_cell.angle_beta   90.00
_cell.angle_gamma   90.00
#
_symmetry.space_group_name_H-M   'P 1'
#
loop_
_entity.id
_entity.type
_entity.pdbx_description
1 polymer ?
#
loop_
_entity_poly.entity_id
_entity_poly.type
_entity_poly.pdbx_seq_one_letter_code
_entity_poly.pdbx_strand_id
1 'polypeptide(L)'
;APVVFYPFGSVAGDTVNISVEDENSTLVDLWRPFVFFGSTYNKTYVNSNGYLTFNQSSSEFFIQKFPINGSEDIIAPLWTDIDVSRNGIISYQQYSNGSVLTQVTQDINQYFPDLSFTATWVLVATWDRVEYFYHTGTAGYDTINSTAYFVIPGSINGSVIPNLMNSSNVNVPGRWAFRVDGGPHQNNLQENIIGVQMRVTSFSDLTENGNIEIVLEKLQQELVEFGLPSSVKLNLRKIQKTQP
;
A
#
# COMPACT_ATOMS: atom_id res chain seq x y z
N ALA A 1 4.01 0.34 24.38
CA ALA A 1 3.26 0.87 23.23
C ALA A 1 4.20 0.96 22.04
N PRO A 2 3.73 0.73 20.80
CA PRO A 2 4.54 1.03 19.62
C PRO A 2 4.99 2.49 19.66
N VAL A 3 6.18 2.78 19.14
CA VAL A 3 6.65 4.16 19.01
C VAL A 3 5.77 4.87 18.01
N VAL A 4 5.22 6.03 18.38
CA VAL A 4 4.43 6.89 17.48
C VAL A 4 5.27 7.21 16.25
N PHE A 5 4.74 6.97 15.06
CA PHE A 5 5.47 7.14 13.80
C PHE A 5 5.70 8.62 13.50
N TYR A 6 4.63 9.39 13.35
CA TYR A 6 4.64 10.85 13.24
C TYR A 6 3.67 11.45 14.25
N PRO A 7 3.90 12.70 14.72
CA PRO A 7 2.96 13.39 15.59
C PRO A 7 1.55 13.44 14.97
N PHE A 8 0.54 13.18 15.78
CA PHE A 8 -0.86 13.22 15.39
C PHE A 8 -1.74 13.74 16.54
N GLY A 9 -3.00 14.02 16.24
CA GLY A 9 -4.01 14.53 17.16
C GLY A 9 -3.88 16.02 17.45
N SER A 10 -4.67 16.49 18.41
CA SER A 10 -4.82 17.93 18.69
C SER A 10 -3.52 18.64 19.06
N VAL A 11 -2.56 17.96 19.70
CA VAL A 11 -1.24 18.50 20.04
C VAL A 11 -0.38 18.74 18.79
N ALA A 12 -0.57 17.92 17.75
CA ALA A 12 0.11 18.07 16.47
C ALA A 12 -0.58 19.08 15.53
N GLY A 13 -1.80 19.53 15.90
CA GLY A 13 -2.59 20.49 15.14
C GLY A 13 -3.57 19.85 14.16
N ASP A 14 -3.78 18.53 14.24
CA ASP A 14 -4.59 17.79 13.27
C ASP A 14 -6.02 18.34 13.15
N THR A 15 -6.50 18.36 11.91
CA THR A 15 -7.91 18.58 11.61
C THR A 15 -8.66 17.26 11.82
N VAL A 16 -9.60 17.26 12.77
CA VAL A 16 -10.47 16.10 13.01
C VAL A 16 -11.46 16.00 11.87
N ASN A 17 -11.60 14.78 11.33
CA ASN A 17 -12.66 14.46 10.40
C ASN A 17 -14.01 14.53 11.16
N ILE A 18 -14.83 15.54 10.83
CA ILE A 18 -16.05 15.88 11.59
C ILE A 18 -17.22 14.94 11.25
N SER A 19 -17.11 14.06 10.25
CA SER A 19 -18.18 13.10 9.97
C SER A 19 -18.21 12.02 11.07
N VAL A 20 -19.02 12.29 12.08
CA VAL A 20 -19.35 11.41 13.23
C VAL A 20 -20.22 10.22 12.82
N GLU A 21 -20.55 10.10 11.53
CA GLU A 21 -21.29 8.97 10.98
C GLU A 21 -20.38 8.13 10.10
N ASP A 22 -20.40 6.84 10.40
CA ASP A 22 -19.82 5.71 9.69
C ASP A 22 -19.99 5.90 8.16
N GLU A 23 -19.02 5.42 7.37
CA GLU A 23 -19.09 5.37 5.89
C GLU A 23 -18.89 6.69 5.12
N ASN A 24 -18.22 7.69 5.71
CA ASN A 24 -17.94 8.96 5.04
C ASN A 24 -16.48 9.13 4.62
N SER A 25 -16.29 9.95 3.59
CA SER A 25 -14.98 10.39 3.12
C SER A 25 -14.84 11.91 3.25
N THR A 26 -13.79 12.38 3.92
CA THR A 26 -13.49 13.81 4.00
C THR A 26 -12.54 14.24 2.89
N LEU A 27 -12.99 15.19 2.08
CA LEU A 27 -12.17 15.83 1.06
C LEU A 27 -11.06 16.66 1.72
N VAL A 28 -9.82 16.43 1.30
CA VAL A 28 -8.63 17.16 1.72
C VAL A 28 -7.96 17.75 0.48
N ASP A 29 -7.95 19.08 0.37
CA ASP A 29 -7.14 19.79 -0.62
C ASP A 29 -5.66 19.70 -0.25
N LEU A 30 -4.84 19.17 -1.15
CA LEU A 30 -3.41 18.99 -0.92
C LEU A 30 -2.67 20.31 -1.18
N TRP A 31 -1.80 20.72 -0.26
CA TRP A 31 -0.98 21.92 -0.45
C TRP A 31 0.07 21.76 -1.56
N ARG A 32 0.39 20.53 -1.93
CA ARG A 32 1.23 20.20 -3.08
C ARG A 32 0.62 19.05 -3.88
N PRO A 33 0.79 19.03 -5.22
CA PRO A 33 0.38 17.89 -6.03
C PRO A 33 1.09 16.60 -5.57
N PHE A 34 0.33 15.52 -5.42
CA PHE A 34 0.82 14.19 -5.12
C PHE A 34 0.81 13.33 -6.39
N VAL A 35 1.92 12.64 -6.67
CA VAL A 35 2.02 11.73 -7.83
C VAL A 35 1.86 10.30 -7.35
N PHE A 36 0.91 9.58 -7.93
CA PHE A 36 0.64 8.18 -7.65
C PHE A 36 0.58 7.41 -8.99
N PHE A 37 1.60 6.57 -9.23
CA PHE A 37 1.79 5.77 -10.43
C PHE A 37 1.65 6.53 -11.76
N GLY A 38 2.08 7.80 -11.79
CA GLY A 38 2.04 8.68 -12.95
C GLY A 38 0.82 9.60 -13.02
N SER A 39 -0.22 9.33 -12.23
CA SER A 39 -1.36 10.24 -12.04
C SER A 39 -1.00 11.33 -11.03
N THR A 40 -1.40 12.58 -11.30
CA THR A 40 -1.16 13.71 -10.39
C THR A 40 -2.46 14.17 -9.76
N TYR A 41 -2.47 14.26 -8.43
CA TYR A 41 -3.64 14.60 -7.62
C TYR A 41 -3.39 15.85 -6.79
N ASN A 42 -4.38 16.75 -6.76
CA ASN A 42 -4.37 17.96 -5.94
C ASN A 42 -5.29 17.84 -4.70
N LYS A 43 -5.95 16.70 -4.56
CA LYS A 43 -6.89 16.39 -3.48
C LYS A 43 -6.81 14.91 -3.15
N THR A 44 -7.24 14.54 -1.95
CA THR A 44 -7.51 13.16 -1.55
C THR A 44 -8.75 13.12 -0.68
N TYR A 45 -9.32 11.94 -0.52
CA TYR A 45 -10.47 11.67 0.33
C TYR A 45 -10.03 10.72 1.43
N VAL A 46 -10.03 11.20 2.68
CA VAL A 46 -9.72 10.37 3.86
C VAL A 46 -11.00 9.65 4.28
N ASN A 47 -11.05 8.34 4.04
CA ASN A 47 -12.22 7.51 4.30
C ASN A 47 -12.26 7.01 5.75
N SER A 48 -13.45 6.88 6.32
CA SER A 48 -13.65 6.36 7.67
C SER A 48 -13.11 4.94 7.86
N ASN A 49 -13.18 4.12 6.81
CA ASN A 49 -12.84 2.70 6.78
C ASN A 49 -11.36 2.43 6.48
N GLY A 50 -10.46 3.40 6.73
CA GLY A 50 -9.02 3.15 6.78
C GLY A 50 -8.28 3.16 5.44
N TYR A 51 -8.82 3.88 4.46
CA TYR A 51 -8.20 4.07 3.15
C TYR A 51 -8.33 5.50 2.62
N LEU A 52 -7.56 5.79 1.57
CA LEU A 52 -7.58 7.03 0.81
C LEU A 52 -7.99 6.74 -0.63
N THR A 53 -8.80 7.62 -1.20
CA THR A 53 -9.08 7.70 -2.66
C THR A 53 -8.71 9.08 -3.18
N PHE A 54 -8.67 9.26 -4.50
CA PHE A 54 -8.20 10.53 -5.09
C PHE A 54 -9.19 11.18 -6.06
N ASN A 55 -9.98 10.39 -6.79
CA ASN A 55 -10.90 10.94 -7.79
C ASN A 55 -12.24 11.34 -7.17
N GLN A 56 -12.80 10.45 -6.35
CA GLN A 56 -14.10 10.66 -5.69
C GLN A 56 -14.14 10.11 -4.25
N SER A 57 -15.12 10.58 -3.48
CA SER A 57 -15.47 9.99 -2.19
C SER A 57 -15.96 8.56 -2.37
N SER A 58 -15.75 7.73 -1.35
CA SER A 58 -16.25 6.36 -1.29
C SER A 58 -17.13 6.17 -0.06
N SER A 59 -18.18 5.37 -0.20
CA SER A 59 -18.99 4.83 0.91
C SER A 59 -18.84 3.32 1.01
N GLU A 60 -17.79 2.75 0.42
CA GLU A 60 -17.57 1.31 0.43
C GLU A 60 -17.14 0.86 1.83
N PHE A 61 -17.93 -0.07 2.37
CA PHE A 61 -17.73 -0.71 3.67
C PHE A 61 -17.44 -2.21 3.53
N PHE A 62 -17.71 -2.82 2.37
CA PHE A 62 -17.26 -4.18 2.11
C PHE A 62 -15.77 -4.19 1.76
N ILE A 63 -15.03 -5.06 2.45
CA ILE A 63 -13.60 -5.28 2.17
C ILE A 63 -13.44 -5.85 0.77
N GLN A 64 -12.68 -5.17 -0.06
CA GLN A 64 -12.28 -5.67 -1.37
C GLN A 64 -10.84 -6.18 -1.32
N LYS A 65 -10.57 -7.30 -2.00
CA LYS A 65 -9.22 -7.85 -2.12
C LYS A 65 -8.53 -7.23 -3.34
N PHE A 66 -7.32 -6.73 -3.14
CA PHE A 66 -6.46 -6.34 -4.26
C PHE A 66 -5.98 -7.61 -5.01
N PRO A 67 -5.88 -7.58 -6.35
CA PRO A 67 -6.28 -6.49 -7.23
C PRO A 67 -7.81 -6.39 -7.37
N ILE A 68 -8.36 -5.20 -7.20
CA ILE A 68 -9.79 -4.87 -7.30
C ILE A 68 -10.25 -4.81 -8.75
N ASN A 69 -9.37 -4.39 -9.67
CA ASN A 69 -9.72 -4.05 -11.05
C ASN A 69 -10.81 -2.97 -11.13
N GLY A 70 -10.69 -1.98 -10.24
CA GLY A 70 -11.65 -0.90 -10.08
C GLY A 70 -11.33 0.34 -10.91
N SER A 71 -12.13 1.37 -10.71
CA SER A 71 -12.00 2.67 -11.38
C SER A 71 -11.42 3.76 -10.48
N GLU A 72 -10.76 3.39 -9.38
CA GLU A 72 -10.21 4.32 -8.39
C GLU A 72 -8.78 3.96 -8.04
N ASP A 73 -7.95 4.98 -7.78
CA ASP A 73 -6.63 4.81 -7.17
C ASP A 73 -6.82 4.81 -5.64
N ILE A 74 -6.30 3.77 -4.98
CA ILE A 74 -6.57 3.53 -3.56
C ILE A 74 -5.25 3.31 -2.81
N ILE A 75 -5.09 4.00 -1.68
CA ILE A 75 -4.07 3.67 -0.67
C ILE A 75 -4.81 3.23 0.58
N ALA A 76 -4.65 1.96 0.95
CA ALA A 76 -5.37 1.33 2.06
C ALA A 76 -4.38 0.86 3.11
N PRO A 77 -3.93 1.69 4.06
CA PRO A 77 -3.10 1.20 5.16
C PRO A 77 -3.88 0.27 6.10
N LEU A 78 -5.21 0.41 6.17
CA LEU A 78 -6.06 -0.30 7.10
C LEU A 78 -7.51 -0.43 6.57
N TRP A 79 -7.72 -0.95 5.36
CA TRP A 79 -9.09 -1.04 4.85
C TRP A 79 -9.88 -2.15 5.55
N THR A 80 -10.84 -1.74 6.37
CA THR A 80 -11.75 -2.61 7.12
C THR A 80 -13.01 -1.83 7.53
N ASP A 81 -14.01 -2.54 8.03
CA ASP A 81 -15.22 -1.95 8.57
C ASP A 81 -14.94 -1.36 9.96
N ILE A 82 -14.68 -0.05 10.00
CA ILE A 82 -14.20 0.67 11.18
C ILE A 82 -15.38 1.26 11.95
N ASP A 83 -15.45 0.93 13.24
CA ASP A 83 -16.37 1.56 14.20
C ASP A 83 -15.67 2.71 14.94
N VAL A 84 -16.14 3.94 14.72
CA VAL A 84 -15.64 5.15 15.41
C VAL A 84 -16.45 5.51 16.66
N SER A 85 -17.58 4.84 16.93
CA SER A 85 -18.54 5.19 17.97
C SER A 85 -17.99 5.11 19.40
N ARG A 86 -16.91 4.34 19.61
CA ARG A 86 -16.29 4.09 20.92
C ARG A 86 -14.97 4.83 21.14
N ASN A 87 -14.93 6.11 20.75
CA ASN A 87 -13.78 7.03 20.85
C ASN A 87 -12.77 6.97 19.69
N GLY A 88 -13.17 6.41 18.55
CA GLY A 88 -12.34 6.47 17.34
C GLY A 88 -12.21 7.91 16.84
N ILE A 89 -11.00 8.34 16.53
CA ILE A 89 -10.73 9.66 15.97
C ILE A 89 -10.02 9.47 14.63
N ILE A 90 -10.65 9.98 13.58
CA ILE A 90 -10.05 10.06 12.26
C ILE A 90 -9.63 11.51 12.05
N SER A 91 -8.39 11.72 11.68
CA SER A 91 -7.82 13.06 11.59
C SER A 91 -6.70 13.12 10.56
N TYR A 92 -6.38 14.32 10.12
CA TYR A 92 -5.26 14.53 9.21
C TYR A 92 -4.54 15.85 9.48
N GLN A 93 -3.28 15.91 9.09
CA GLN A 93 -2.46 17.12 9.15
C GLN A 93 -1.53 17.21 7.95
N GLN A 94 -1.33 18.43 7.46
CA GLN A 94 -0.33 18.72 6.44
C GLN A 94 0.82 19.53 7.03
N TYR A 95 2.03 19.22 6.58
CA TYR A 95 3.26 19.89 7.01
C TYR A 95 4.00 20.42 5.79
N SER A 96 4.54 21.63 5.88
CA SER A 96 5.43 22.24 4.87
C SER A 96 6.72 22.79 5.49
N ASN A 97 6.87 22.65 6.80
CA ASN A 97 8.04 23.02 7.60
C ASN A 97 8.05 22.23 8.91
N GLY A 98 9.12 22.36 9.70
CA GLY A 98 9.22 21.77 11.04
C GLY A 98 9.89 20.39 11.09
N SER A 99 9.88 19.78 12.28
CA SER A 99 10.59 18.53 12.57
C SER A 99 10.03 17.33 11.80
N VAL A 100 8.74 17.33 11.45
CA VAL A 100 8.12 16.25 10.66
C VAL A 100 8.78 16.09 9.29
N LEU A 101 9.05 17.19 8.58
CA LEU A 101 9.77 17.12 7.29
C LEU A 101 11.20 16.58 7.46
N THR A 102 11.87 16.93 8.56
CA THR A 102 13.22 16.44 8.87
C THR A 102 13.19 14.92 9.12
N GLN A 103 12.23 14.45 9.93
CA GLN A 103 12.06 13.02 10.22
C GLN A 103 11.73 12.22 8.96
N VAL A 104 10.74 12.66 8.17
CA VAL A 104 10.37 11.99 6.90
C VAL A 104 11.56 11.95 5.95
N THR A 105 12.34 13.04 5.86
CA THR A 105 13.55 13.07 5.03
C THR A 105 14.57 12.02 5.46
N GLN A 106 14.80 11.88 6.77
CA GLN A 106 15.72 10.88 7.30
C GLN A 106 15.21 9.46 7.07
N ASP A 107 13.94 9.21 7.38
CA ASP A 107 13.30 7.90 7.23
C ASP A 107 13.34 7.43 5.76
N ILE A 108 12.95 8.29 4.82
CA ILE A 108 12.94 7.94 3.38
C ILE A 108 14.36 7.72 2.85
N ASN A 109 15.34 8.53 3.24
CA ASN A 109 16.74 8.29 2.83
C ASN A 109 17.33 7.04 3.49
N GLN A 110 16.84 6.63 4.66
CA GLN A 110 17.21 5.36 5.27
C GLN A 110 16.60 4.17 4.52
N TYR A 111 15.32 4.28 4.10
CA TYR A 111 14.60 3.19 3.44
C TYR A 111 14.95 3.05 1.96
N PHE A 112 15.27 4.17 1.31
CA PHE A 112 15.58 4.26 -0.12
C PHE A 112 16.87 5.08 -0.31
N PRO A 113 18.05 4.52 0.03
CA PRO A 113 19.32 5.24 0.03
C PRO A 113 19.71 5.80 -1.35
N ASP A 114 19.21 5.20 -2.43
CA ASP A 114 19.50 5.62 -3.81
C ASP A 114 18.63 6.79 -4.30
N LEU A 115 17.61 7.22 -3.53
CA LEU A 115 16.64 8.23 -3.98
C LEU A 115 17.15 9.68 -3.85
N SER A 116 18.09 9.95 -2.93
CA SER A 116 18.50 11.32 -2.54
C SER A 116 17.29 12.24 -2.33
N PHE A 117 16.53 11.99 -1.27
CA PHE A 117 15.23 12.59 -1.01
C PHE A 117 15.30 13.78 -0.04
N THR A 118 14.40 14.76 -0.22
CA THR A 118 14.14 15.82 0.76
C THR A 118 12.66 16.15 0.78
N ALA A 119 12.01 15.98 1.93
CA ALA A 119 10.59 16.28 2.09
C ALA A 119 10.37 17.80 2.02
N THR A 120 9.46 18.24 1.15
CA THR A 120 8.98 19.63 1.09
C THR A 120 7.53 19.78 1.54
N TRP A 121 6.83 18.65 1.65
CA TRP A 121 5.46 18.56 2.10
C TRP A 121 5.16 17.13 2.55
N VAL A 122 4.28 17.00 3.56
CA VAL A 122 3.85 15.71 4.13
C VAL A 122 2.37 15.82 4.47
N LEU A 123 1.58 14.81 4.11
CA LEU A 123 0.25 14.56 4.67
C LEU A 123 0.36 13.38 5.65
N VAL A 124 -0.15 13.57 6.86
CA VAL A 124 -0.35 12.52 7.86
C VAL A 124 -1.85 12.33 8.01
N ALA A 125 -2.36 11.14 7.70
CA ALA A 125 -3.74 10.74 7.98
C ALA A 125 -3.72 9.65 9.05
N THR A 126 -4.61 9.77 10.04
CA THR A 126 -4.57 8.98 11.26
C THR A 126 -5.96 8.43 11.59
N TRP A 127 -6.02 7.13 11.88
CA TRP A 127 -7.17 6.43 12.47
C TRP A 127 -6.78 6.01 13.90
N ASP A 128 -7.04 6.86 14.88
CA ASP A 128 -6.65 6.67 16.28
C ASP A 128 -7.78 6.02 17.10
N ARG A 129 -7.42 5.02 17.91
CA ARG A 129 -8.35 4.27 18.80
C ARG A 129 -9.65 3.78 18.14
N VAL A 130 -9.58 3.43 16.86
CA VAL A 130 -10.71 2.89 16.11
C VAL A 130 -10.96 1.41 16.44
N GLU A 131 -12.22 1.00 16.52
CA GLU A 131 -12.63 -0.40 16.65
C GLU A 131 -13.00 -1.00 15.29
N TYR A 132 -13.18 -2.32 15.23
CA TYR A 132 -13.48 -3.06 14.01
C TYR A 132 -14.74 -3.89 14.21
N PHE A 133 -15.70 -3.79 13.29
CA PHE A 133 -16.88 -4.66 13.32
C PHE A 133 -16.50 -6.12 13.04
N TYR A 134 -15.57 -6.32 12.11
CA TYR A 134 -15.04 -7.64 11.75
C TYR A 134 -13.51 -7.60 11.81
N HIS A 135 -12.86 -8.63 12.38
CA HIS A 135 -11.39 -8.71 12.46
C HIS A 135 -10.69 -9.01 11.10
N THR A 136 -11.36 -8.71 9.99
CA THR A 136 -10.90 -8.89 8.61
C THR A 136 -10.61 -7.54 7.97
N GLY A 137 -9.79 -7.51 6.93
CA GLY A 137 -9.50 -6.29 6.18
C GLY A 137 -8.43 -6.55 5.13
N THR A 138 -7.95 -5.49 4.51
CA THR A 138 -6.90 -5.52 3.50
C THR A 138 -6.01 -4.30 3.68
N ALA A 139 -4.71 -4.48 3.49
CA ALA A 139 -3.76 -3.37 3.51
C ALA A 139 -2.84 -3.42 2.30
N GLY A 140 -2.51 -2.26 1.75
CA GLY A 140 -1.74 -2.13 0.52
C GLY A 140 -2.18 -0.94 -0.33
N TYR A 141 -2.07 -1.09 -1.65
CA TYR A 141 -2.54 -0.10 -2.60
C TYR A 141 -2.97 -0.78 -3.91
N ASP A 142 -3.80 -0.08 -4.67
CA ASP A 142 -4.24 -0.49 -5.99
C ASP A 142 -4.49 0.73 -6.87
N THR A 143 -4.33 0.55 -8.18
CA THR A 143 -4.55 1.61 -9.16
C THR A 143 -5.76 1.29 -10.02
N ILE A 144 -6.24 2.28 -10.76
CA ILE A 144 -7.28 2.08 -11.77
C ILE A 144 -6.89 0.92 -12.71
N ASN A 145 -7.81 -0.03 -12.90
CA ASN A 145 -7.62 -1.28 -13.66
C ASN A 145 -6.47 -2.18 -13.15
N SER A 146 -6.03 -1.98 -11.90
CA SER A 146 -4.92 -2.70 -11.26
C SER A 146 -3.62 -2.74 -12.05
N THR A 147 -3.31 -1.65 -12.77
CA THR A 147 -2.06 -1.56 -13.54
C THR A 147 -0.80 -1.66 -12.67
N ALA A 148 -0.91 -1.27 -11.40
CA ALA A 148 0.02 -1.52 -10.31
C ALA A 148 -0.76 -1.71 -9.00
N TYR A 149 -0.36 -2.69 -8.19
CA TYR A 149 -0.97 -2.98 -6.89
C TYR A 149 0.02 -3.73 -6.00
N PHE A 150 -0.28 -3.73 -4.70
CA PHE A 150 0.46 -4.47 -3.68
C PHE A 150 -0.46 -4.89 -2.55
N VAL A 151 -0.27 -6.10 -2.03
CA VAL A 151 -0.98 -6.61 -0.85
C VAL A 151 0.03 -6.79 0.28
N ILE A 152 -0.20 -6.14 1.42
CA ILE A 152 0.60 -6.38 2.61
C ILE A 152 0.34 -7.81 3.10
N PRO A 153 1.36 -8.68 3.16
CA PRO A 153 1.19 -10.07 3.56
C PRO A 153 0.56 -10.21 4.93
N GLY A 154 -0.40 -11.13 5.06
CA GLY A 154 -1.11 -11.38 6.30
C GLY A 154 -2.23 -10.39 6.63
N SER A 155 -2.50 -9.41 5.75
CA SER A 155 -3.68 -8.52 5.90
C SER A 155 -5.00 -9.24 5.53
N ILE A 156 -4.99 -10.12 4.53
CA ILE A 156 -6.19 -10.68 3.87
C ILE A 156 -6.92 -11.84 4.59
N ASN A 157 -6.39 -12.39 5.70
CA ASN A 157 -6.85 -13.68 6.26
C ASN A 157 -7.24 -13.67 7.76
N GLY A 158 -7.99 -12.67 8.22
CA GLY A 158 -8.78 -12.78 9.46
C GLY A 158 -8.12 -12.33 10.77
N SER A 159 -6.99 -11.62 10.71
CA SER A 159 -6.57 -10.73 11.79
C SER A 159 -5.57 -9.71 11.26
N VAL A 160 -6.08 -8.62 10.67
CA VAL A 160 -5.27 -7.56 10.05
C VAL A 160 -4.27 -6.97 11.05
N ILE A 161 -4.72 -6.73 12.29
CA ILE A 161 -4.05 -5.85 13.25
C ILE A 161 -2.77 -6.43 13.86
N PRO A 162 -2.73 -7.69 14.37
CA PRO A 162 -1.50 -8.23 14.95
C PRO A 162 -0.37 -8.35 13.93
N ASN A 163 -0.72 -8.63 12.67
CA ASN A 163 0.25 -8.80 11.59
C ASN A 163 0.81 -7.45 11.12
N LEU A 164 -0.04 -6.42 10.97
CA LEU A 164 0.43 -5.10 10.57
C LEU A 164 1.41 -4.50 11.59
N MET A 165 1.16 -4.66 12.90
CA MET A 165 2.05 -4.12 13.94
C MET A 165 3.47 -4.69 13.93
N ASN A 166 3.66 -5.92 13.43
CA ASN A 166 4.94 -6.63 13.50
C ASN A 166 5.61 -6.83 12.14
N SER A 167 4.89 -6.62 11.04
CA SER A 167 5.41 -6.76 9.68
C SER A 167 6.02 -5.44 9.17
N SER A 168 6.93 -5.55 8.19
CA SER A 168 7.60 -4.40 7.57
C SER A 168 8.32 -4.81 6.29
N ASN A 169 8.45 -3.88 5.34
CA ASN A 169 9.40 -3.98 4.22
C ASN A 169 10.66 -3.09 4.39
N VAL A 170 10.76 -2.38 5.51
CA VAL A 170 11.88 -1.46 5.83
C VAL A 170 12.59 -1.80 7.13
N ASN A 171 12.37 -3.02 7.65
CA ASN A 171 12.95 -3.52 8.91
C ASN A 171 12.61 -2.66 10.14
N VAL A 172 11.45 -2.00 10.13
CA VAL A 172 10.92 -1.27 11.30
C VAL A 172 9.52 -1.80 11.58
N PRO A 173 9.28 -2.49 12.72
CA PRO A 173 7.98 -3.09 13.03
C PRO A 173 6.82 -2.10 12.87
N GLY A 174 5.78 -2.49 12.15
CA GLY A 174 4.62 -1.62 11.93
C GLY A 174 4.78 -0.61 10.81
N ARG A 175 5.92 -0.60 10.11
CA ARG A 175 6.23 0.40 9.09
C ARG A 175 6.36 -0.23 7.72
N TRP A 176 5.58 0.31 6.80
CA TRP A 176 5.64 -0.02 5.38
C TRP A 176 5.90 1.26 4.60
N ALA A 177 6.84 1.21 3.66
CA ALA A 177 7.15 2.35 2.80
C ALA A 177 7.16 1.91 1.34
N PHE A 178 6.51 2.69 0.49
CA PHE A 178 6.42 2.41 -0.95
C PHE A 178 6.82 3.64 -1.73
N ARG A 179 7.62 3.44 -2.77
CA ARG A 179 7.91 4.46 -3.77
C ARG A 179 6.85 4.36 -4.87
N VAL A 180 6.07 5.42 -5.07
CA VAL A 180 4.86 5.44 -5.93
C VAL A 180 4.89 6.53 -7.01
N ASP A 181 6.00 7.25 -7.15
CA ASP A 181 6.22 8.26 -8.19
C ASP A 181 6.51 7.66 -9.57
N GLY A 182 6.89 6.37 -9.63
CA GLY A 182 7.08 5.63 -10.87
C GLY A 182 5.76 5.13 -11.44
N GLY A 183 5.44 5.49 -12.68
CA GLY A 183 4.34 4.88 -13.44
C GLY A 183 4.80 3.70 -14.29
N PRO A 184 3.90 2.91 -14.90
CA PRO A 184 4.23 1.83 -15.84
C PRO A 184 5.02 2.30 -17.08
N HIS A 185 5.21 3.62 -17.24
CA HIS A 185 5.96 4.25 -18.33
C HIS A 185 7.23 5.01 -17.89
N GLN A 186 7.60 5.01 -16.60
CA GLN A 186 8.84 5.66 -16.16
C GLN A 186 10.00 4.66 -16.08
N ASN A 187 10.68 4.49 -17.21
CA ASN A 187 11.83 3.58 -17.46
C ASN A 187 13.13 3.93 -16.69
N ASN A 188 13.07 4.66 -15.57
CA ASN A 188 14.27 5.17 -14.88
C ASN A 188 14.53 4.51 -13.52
N LEU A 189 13.77 3.50 -13.13
CA LEU A 189 14.16 2.63 -12.01
C LEU A 189 15.22 1.66 -12.54
N GLN A 190 16.38 1.59 -11.87
CA GLN A 190 17.39 0.57 -12.16
C GLN A 190 16.70 -0.80 -12.20
N GLU A 191 16.87 -1.54 -13.30
CA GLU A 191 16.40 -2.92 -13.40
C GLU A 191 17.18 -3.77 -12.40
N ASN A 192 16.65 -3.88 -11.18
CA ASN A 192 17.17 -4.79 -10.18
C ASN A 192 16.72 -6.21 -10.55
N ILE A 193 17.56 -6.91 -11.30
CA ILE A 193 17.32 -8.30 -11.70
C ILE A 193 17.76 -9.22 -10.56
N ILE A 194 16.81 -9.93 -9.97
CA ILE A 194 17.09 -11.04 -9.05
C ILE A 194 16.94 -12.35 -9.82
N GLY A 195 18.00 -13.15 -9.85
CA GLY A 195 17.97 -14.49 -10.44
C GLY A 195 17.57 -15.54 -9.41
N VAL A 196 16.55 -16.34 -9.70
CA VAL A 196 16.14 -17.49 -8.87
C VAL A 196 16.14 -18.76 -9.72
N GLN A 197 16.67 -19.85 -9.18
CA GLN A 197 16.59 -21.18 -9.76
C GLN A 197 15.72 -22.07 -8.88
N MET A 198 14.72 -22.73 -9.47
CA MET A 198 13.80 -23.62 -8.77
C MET A 198 13.77 -24.99 -9.45
N ARG A 199 13.55 -26.05 -8.67
CA ARG A 199 13.26 -27.41 -9.18
C ARG A 199 11.80 -27.73 -8.87
N VAL A 200 11.01 -28.04 -9.89
CA VAL A 200 9.57 -28.30 -9.77
C VAL A 200 9.22 -29.64 -10.38
N THR A 201 8.22 -30.30 -9.80
CA THR A 201 7.59 -31.51 -10.35
C THR A 201 6.22 -31.14 -10.92
N SER A 202 5.97 -31.53 -12.17
CA SER A 202 4.74 -31.20 -12.90
C SER A 202 4.24 -32.42 -13.67
N PHE A 203 2.93 -32.54 -13.83
CA PHE A 203 2.30 -33.53 -14.71
C PHE A 203 2.43 -33.15 -16.19
N SER A 204 2.47 -31.85 -16.51
CA SER A 204 2.64 -31.33 -17.87
C SER A 204 4.10 -31.04 -18.20
N ASP A 205 4.47 -31.15 -19.47
CA ASP A 205 5.80 -30.75 -19.95
C ASP A 205 5.91 -29.23 -19.98
N LEU A 206 6.65 -28.68 -19.01
CA LEU A 206 6.84 -27.24 -18.90
C LEU A 206 7.77 -26.67 -19.97
N THR A 207 8.43 -27.49 -20.79
CA THR A 207 9.21 -26.98 -21.94
C THR A 207 8.30 -26.49 -23.09
N GLU A 208 7.01 -26.81 -23.03
CA GLU A 208 5.99 -26.29 -23.93
C GLU A 208 5.54 -24.88 -23.49
N ASN A 209 5.58 -23.90 -24.41
CA ASN A 209 5.33 -22.48 -24.11
C ASN A 209 4.01 -22.22 -23.35
N GLY A 210 2.90 -22.81 -23.79
CA GLY A 210 1.60 -22.58 -23.14
C GLY A 210 1.55 -23.07 -21.68
N ASN A 211 2.25 -24.16 -21.36
CA ASN A 211 2.28 -24.69 -20.00
C ASN A 211 3.11 -23.80 -19.07
N ILE A 212 4.27 -23.31 -19.54
CA ILE A 212 5.13 -22.45 -18.70
C ILE A 212 4.58 -21.05 -18.51
N GLU A 213 3.88 -20.48 -19.50
CA GLU A 213 3.21 -19.19 -19.37
C GLU A 213 2.19 -19.22 -18.22
N ILE A 214 1.33 -20.25 -18.18
CA ILE A 214 0.34 -20.43 -17.08
C ILE A 214 1.05 -20.55 -15.71
N VAL A 215 2.19 -21.26 -15.64
CA VAL A 215 2.94 -21.40 -14.39
C VAL A 215 3.55 -20.08 -13.96
N LEU A 216 4.13 -19.30 -14.89
CA LEU A 216 4.71 -17.99 -14.58
C LEU A 216 3.64 -16.99 -14.12
N GLU A 217 2.46 -16.99 -14.75
CA GLU A 217 1.33 -16.16 -14.34
C GLU A 217 0.85 -16.52 -12.92
N LYS A 218 0.68 -17.81 -12.63
CA LYS A 218 0.30 -18.27 -11.28
C LYS A 218 1.37 -17.96 -10.25
N LEU A 219 2.65 -18.18 -10.57
CA LEU A 219 3.75 -17.86 -9.67
C LEU A 219 3.82 -16.35 -9.38
N GLN A 220 3.61 -15.52 -10.39
CA GLN A 220 3.53 -14.07 -10.20
C GLN A 220 2.38 -13.71 -9.24
N GLN A 221 1.17 -14.25 -9.47
CA GLN A 221 0.02 -14.01 -8.59
C GLN A 221 0.32 -14.43 -7.15
N GLU A 222 0.84 -15.64 -6.96
CA GLU A 222 1.21 -16.16 -5.65
C GLU A 222 2.26 -15.26 -4.96
N LEU A 223 3.32 -14.88 -5.68
CA LEU A 223 4.35 -14.00 -5.12
C LEU A 223 3.78 -12.63 -4.74
N VAL A 224 2.82 -12.11 -5.50
CA VAL A 224 2.15 -10.86 -5.16
C VAL A 224 1.30 -11.02 -3.89
N GLU A 225 0.59 -12.13 -3.71
CA GLU A 225 -0.08 -12.45 -2.44
C GLU A 225 0.90 -12.56 -1.26
N PHE A 226 2.13 -12.99 -1.52
CA PHE A 226 3.23 -13.02 -0.56
C PHE A 226 4.03 -11.70 -0.47
N GLY A 227 3.55 -10.61 -1.08
CA GLY A 227 4.11 -9.27 -0.91
C GLY A 227 5.18 -8.88 -1.92
N LEU A 228 5.14 -9.47 -3.13
CA LEU A 228 5.87 -8.94 -4.29
C LEU A 228 5.02 -7.84 -4.97
N PRO A 229 5.56 -6.67 -5.34
CA PRO A 229 4.80 -5.71 -6.13
C PRO A 229 4.45 -6.25 -7.51
N SER A 230 3.23 -5.97 -7.99
CA SER A 230 2.80 -6.42 -9.33
C SER A 230 3.59 -5.80 -10.48
N SER A 231 4.33 -4.72 -10.22
CA SER A 231 5.27 -4.12 -11.17
C SER A 231 6.52 -4.98 -11.42
N VAL A 232 6.82 -5.94 -10.54
CA VAL A 232 7.93 -6.89 -10.75
C VAL A 232 7.52 -7.88 -11.83
N LYS A 233 8.31 -7.96 -12.91
CA LYS A 233 8.09 -8.91 -14.00
C LYS A 233 8.96 -10.15 -13.83
N LEU A 234 8.34 -11.32 -13.75
CA LEU A 234 9.05 -12.59 -13.89
C LEU A 234 9.41 -12.84 -15.36
N ASN A 235 10.69 -13.13 -15.62
CA ASN A 235 11.19 -13.53 -16.92
C ASN A 235 11.86 -14.89 -16.84
N LEU A 236 11.41 -15.84 -17.66
CA LEU A 236 12.04 -17.15 -17.72
C LEU A 236 13.38 -17.06 -18.46
N ARG A 237 14.47 -17.35 -17.75
CA ARG A 237 15.80 -17.39 -18.36
C ARG A 237 16.11 -18.72 -19.06
N LYS A 238 15.74 -19.83 -18.42
CA LYS A 238 15.99 -21.18 -18.94
C LYS A 238 15.05 -22.16 -18.25
N ILE A 239 14.56 -23.13 -19.03
CA ILE A 239 13.92 -24.33 -18.49
C ILE A 239 14.65 -25.57 -19.00
N GLN A 240 14.76 -26.58 -18.14
CA GLN A 240 15.39 -27.85 -18.48
C GLN A 240 14.61 -28.98 -17.82
N LYS A 241 14.09 -29.89 -18.65
CA LYS A 241 13.50 -31.14 -18.18
C LYS A 241 14.62 -32.05 -17.66
N THR A 242 14.55 -32.45 -16.40
CA THR A 242 15.45 -33.46 -15.84
C THR A 242 14.76 -34.81 -15.89
N GLN A 243 15.49 -35.88 -16.22
CA GLN A 243 14.94 -37.22 -16.02
C GLN A 243 14.71 -37.47 -14.52
N PRO A 244 13.68 -38.27 -14.16
CA PRO A 244 13.45 -38.68 -12.77
C PRO A 244 14.70 -39.28 -12.13
#